data_AF-A0A820DHA6-F1
#
_entry.id   AF-A0A820DHA6-F1
#
_cell.length_a   1.000
_cell.length_b   1.000
_cell.length_c   1.000
_cell.angle_alpha   90.00
_cell.angle_beta   90.00
_cell.angle_gamma   90.00
#
_symmetry.space_group_name_H-M   'P 1'
#
loop_
_entity.id
_entity.type
_entity.pdbx_description
1 polymer ?
#
loop_
_entity_poly.entity_id
_entity_poly.type
_entity_poly.pdbx_seq_one_letter_code
_entity_poly.pdbx_strand_id
1 'polypeptide(L)'
;MLQNAFPDNKNSDNRDLNNISKNTSSIIDMIQLEDFNQQIYEQFSSLLEKKKLTNQLNDSVSVQEFIAESKRLNIIEKAPFYVAKCLFTDQIVKEIEAYRILLYQLCKNNMARQRSLLIAIEMIINENSELQDRLLNTGCISRIFYELYQKDIVTEEVFCHWHEQNATEVINETISTEIRDCAKNFIEWLHSAEEGSDEDDNRSK
;
A
#
# COMPACT_ATOMS: atom_id res chain seq x y z
N MET A 1 -28.24 -64.15 33.88
CA MET A 1 -27.13 -63.29 34.33
C MET A 1 -27.00 -62.18 33.30
N LEU A 2 -27.37 -60.95 33.66
CA LEU A 2 -27.27 -59.75 32.84
C LEU A 2 -25.98 -59.00 33.16
N GLN A 3 -25.46 -58.27 32.14
CA GLN A 3 -24.57 -57.10 32.19
C GLN A 3 -23.07 -57.37 32.46
N ASN A 4 -22.09 -56.72 31.81
CA ASN A 4 -22.05 -55.50 30.98
C ASN A 4 -20.93 -55.64 29.94
N ALA A 5 -21.20 -55.40 28.66
CA ALA A 5 -20.17 -55.09 27.67
C ALA A 5 -20.12 -53.56 27.52
N PHE A 6 -19.09 -52.92 28.06
CA PHE A 6 -18.76 -51.52 27.75
C PHE A 6 -18.36 -51.44 26.26
N PRO A 7 -18.97 -50.55 25.45
CA PRO A 7 -18.48 -50.34 24.10
C PRO A 7 -17.19 -49.49 24.15
N ASP A 8 -16.12 -50.05 23.60
CA ASP A 8 -14.81 -49.41 23.37
C ASP A 8 -14.97 -48.12 22.55
N ASN A 9 -14.95 -46.97 23.24
CA ASN A 9 -14.89 -45.65 22.61
C ASN A 9 -13.43 -45.29 22.26
N LYS A 10 -12.82 -45.98 21.28
CA LYS A 10 -11.43 -45.70 20.82
C LYS A 10 -11.36 -45.03 19.44
N ASN A 11 -12.51 -44.78 18.81
CA ASN A 11 -12.60 -44.30 17.43
C ASN A 11 -13.09 -42.84 17.29
N SER A 12 -13.56 -42.21 18.37
CA SER A 12 -13.73 -40.74 18.45
C SER A 12 -12.38 -40.07 18.66
N ASP A 13 -11.63 -40.56 19.64
CA ASP A 13 -10.43 -39.89 20.17
C ASP A 13 -9.32 -39.77 19.12
N ASN A 14 -9.15 -40.78 18.26
CA ASN A 14 -8.16 -40.73 17.18
C ASN A 14 -8.55 -39.75 16.05
N ARG A 15 -9.85 -39.54 15.80
CA ARG A 15 -10.30 -38.55 14.81
C ARG A 15 -10.13 -37.14 15.36
N ASP A 16 -10.42 -36.94 16.64
CA ASP A 16 -10.25 -35.67 17.32
C ASP A 16 -8.77 -35.28 17.43
N LEU A 17 -7.88 -36.23 17.77
CA LEU A 17 -6.44 -36.01 17.80
C LEU A 17 -5.85 -35.68 16.43
N ASN A 18 -6.30 -36.36 15.37
CA ASN A 18 -5.88 -36.06 14.00
C ASN A 18 -6.36 -34.67 13.53
N ASN A 19 -7.55 -34.25 13.96
CA ASN A 19 -8.09 -32.94 13.61
C ASN A 19 -7.36 -31.82 14.38
N ILE A 20 -7.05 -32.05 15.67
CA ILE A 20 -6.23 -31.14 16.48
C ILE A 20 -4.84 -30.99 15.87
N SER A 21 -4.17 -32.11 15.51
CA SER A 21 -2.83 -32.08 14.92
C SER A 21 -2.77 -31.34 13.58
N LYS A 22 -3.79 -31.49 12.72
CA LYS A 22 -3.91 -30.73 11.47
C LYS A 22 -4.11 -29.24 11.74
N ASN A 23 -4.99 -28.88 12.67
CA ASN A 23 -5.25 -27.49 13.02
C ASN A 23 -4.00 -26.81 13.63
N THR A 24 -3.27 -27.51 14.51
CA THR A 24 -2.02 -26.98 15.07
C THR A 24 -0.94 -26.77 14.01
N SER A 25 -0.85 -27.67 13.02
CA SER A 25 0.11 -27.52 11.91
C SER A 25 -0.24 -26.30 11.05
N SER A 26 -1.53 -26.12 10.71
CA SER A 26 -1.99 -24.93 9.97
C SER A 26 -1.70 -23.62 10.72
N ILE A 27 -1.87 -23.61 12.05
CA ILE A 27 -1.58 -22.42 12.87
C ILE A 27 -0.07 -22.15 12.92
N ILE A 28 0.76 -23.19 13.07
CA ILE A 28 2.22 -23.06 13.05
C ILE A 28 2.69 -22.50 11.70
N ASP A 29 2.16 -23.02 10.59
CA ASP A 29 2.50 -22.55 9.25
C ASP A 29 2.10 -21.08 9.06
N MET A 30 0.92 -20.66 9.56
CA MET A 30 0.50 -19.25 9.53
C MET A 30 1.42 -18.34 10.36
N ILE A 31 1.76 -18.73 11.59
CA ILE A 31 2.67 -17.97 12.46
C ILE A 31 4.04 -17.85 11.79
N GLN A 32 4.57 -18.93 11.23
CA GLN A 32 5.86 -18.91 10.53
C GLN A 32 5.83 -18.00 9.30
N LEU A 33 4.71 -17.97 8.57
CA LEU A 33 4.53 -17.05 7.45
C LEU A 33 4.46 -15.59 7.91
N GLU A 34 3.76 -15.31 9.01
CA GLU A 34 3.71 -13.97 9.61
C GLU A 34 5.10 -13.50 10.07
N ASP A 35 5.83 -14.33 10.82
CA ASP A 35 7.19 -14.05 11.28
C ASP A 35 8.15 -13.81 10.10
N PHE A 36 8.03 -14.63 9.05
CA PHE A 36 8.83 -14.47 7.83
C PHE A 36 8.52 -13.16 7.10
N ASN A 37 7.24 -12.81 6.97
CA ASN A 37 6.82 -11.55 6.36
C ASN A 37 7.31 -10.34 7.17
N GLN A 38 7.26 -10.43 8.50
CA GLN A 38 7.77 -9.42 9.41
C GLN A 38 9.28 -9.24 9.25
N GLN A 39 10.05 -10.34 9.21
CA GLN A 39 11.49 -10.28 8.99
C GLN A 39 11.86 -9.63 7.65
N ILE A 40 11.13 -9.96 6.57
CA ILE A 40 11.33 -9.33 5.26
C ILE A 40 11.06 -7.82 5.33
N TYR A 41 9.99 -7.42 6.01
CA TYR A 41 9.64 -6.01 6.19
C TYR A 41 10.73 -5.26 6.96
N GLU A 42 11.23 -5.82 8.06
CA GLU A 42 12.32 -5.25 8.85
C GLU A 42 13.60 -5.13 8.04
N GLN A 43 13.97 -6.16 7.28
CA GLN A 43 15.13 -6.14 6.41
C GLN A 43 15.04 -5.03 5.36
N PHE A 44 13.89 -4.91 4.69
CA PHE A 44 13.67 -3.91 3.66
C PHE A 44 13.67 -2.48 4.23
N SER A 45 13.01 -2.29 5.37
CA SER A 45 12.92 -1.00 6.05
C SER A 45 14.27 -0.55 6.59
N SER A 46 15.06 -1.46 7.17
CA SER A 46 16.42 -1.15 7.62
C SER A 46 17.34 -0.73 6.48
N LEU A 47 17.23 -1.38 5.31
CA LEU A 47 17.98 -0.97 4.12
C LEU A 47 17.55 0.43 3.64
N LEU A 48 16.25 0.71 3.65
CA LEU A 48 15.71 2.02 3.27
C LEU A 48 16.23 3.13 4.20
N GLU A 49 16.18 2.90 5.51
CA GLU A 49 16.73 3.83 6.51
C GLU A 49 18.22 4.08 6.32
N LYS A 50 19.01 3.02 6.07
CA LYS A 50 20.43 3.15 5.78
C LYS A 50 20.67 4.02 4.54
N LYS A 51 19.94 3.79 3.44
CA LYS A 51 20.06 4.59 2.22
C LYS A 51 19.55 6.03 2.41
N LYS A 52 18.56 6.26 3.27
CA LYS A 52 18.11 7.59 3.68
C LYS A 52 19.23 8.34 4.41
N LEU A 53 19.86 7.71 5.41
CA LEU A 53 20.95 8.30 6.19
C LEU A 53 22.21 8.60 5.37
N THR A 54 22.49 7.80 4.34
CA THR A 54 23.62 8.03 3.43
C THR A 54 23.27 8.92 2.23
N ASN A 55 22.06 9.48 2.18
CA ASN A 55 21.55 10.32 1.09
C ASN A 55 21.62 9.64 -0.30
N GLN A 56 21.38 8.32 -0.33
CA GLN A 56 21.44 7.47 -1.52
C GLN A 56 20.07 7.23 -2.17
N LEU A 57 19.00 7.83 -1.64
CA LEU A 57 17.65 7.68 -2.21
C LEU A 57 17.37 8.59 -3.42
N ASN A 58 18.29 9.50 -3.72
CA ASN A 58 18.23 10.39 -4.89
C ASN A 58 19.28 10.07 -5.95
N ASP A 59 20.13 9.07 -5.70
CA ASP A 59 21.07 8.57 -6.67
C ASP A 59 20.44 7.42 -7.48
N SER A 60 20.43 7.55 -8.81
CA SER A 60 19.75 6.59 -9.69
C SER A 60 20.32 5.17 -9.55
N VAL A 61 21.63 5.01 -9.37
CA VAL A 61 22.26 3.70 -9.23
C VAL A 61 21.84 3.05 -7.92
N SER A 62 21.98 3.79 -6.83
CA SER A 62 21.58 3.36 -5.50
C SER A 62 20.10 3.00 -5.39
N VAL A 63 19.23 3.72 -6.12
CA VAL A 63 17.79 3.43 -6.23
C VAL A 63 17.55 2.12 -7.00
N GLN A 64 18.27 1.86 -8.10
CA GLN A 64 18.13 0.59 -8.81
C GLN A 64 18.54 -0.61 -7.96
N GLU A 65 19.62 -0.50 -7.18
CA GLU A 65 20.03 -1.54 -6.22
C GLU A 65 18.96 -1.79 -5.16
N PHE A 66 18.37 -0.72 -4.62
CA PHE A 66 17.30 -0.82 -3.63
C PHE A 66 16.05 -1.52 -4.20
N ILE A 67 15.67 -1.18 -5.44
CA ILE A 67 14.58 -1.84 -6.15
C ILE A 67 14.92 -3.31 -6.43
N ALA A 68 16.15 -3.61 -6.82
CA ALA A 68 16.61 -5.00 -7.02
C ALA A 68 16.49 -5.81 -5.74
N GLU A 69 16.79 -5.23 -4.57
CA GLU A 69 16.61 -5.91 -3.29
C GLU A 69 15.14 -6.23 -3.00
N SER A 70 14.21 -5.29 -3.27
CA SER A 70 12.78 -5.57 -3.11
C SER A 70 12.28 -6.72 -3.99
N LYS A 71 12.88 -6.91 -5.18
CA LYS A 71 12.59 -8.04 -6.07
C LYS A 71 13.17 -9.34 -5.51
N ARG A 72 14.41 -9.30 -5.00
CA ARG A 72 15.07 -10.44 -4.34
C ARG A 72 14.26 -10.94 -3.14
N LEU A 73 13.62 -10.02 -2.41
CA LEU A 73 12.75 -10.28 -1.26
C LEU A 73 11.31 -10.63 -1.64
N ASN A 74 10.95 -10.64 -2.94
CA ASN A 74 9.59 -10.88 -3.44
C ASN A 74 8.51 -9.92 -2.88
N ILE A 75 8.88 -8.67 -2.61
CA ILE A 75 7.98 -7.63 -2.08
C ILE A 75 7.86 -6.41 -2.99
N ILE A 76 8.36 -6.49 -4.23
CA ILE A 76 8.41 -5.36 -5.16
C ILE A 76 7.04 -4.66 -5.34
N GLU A 77 5.93 -5.40 -5.32
CA GLU A 77 4.59 -4.82 -5.45
C GLU A 77 4.14 -4.05 -4.20
N LYS A 78 4.64 -4.43 -3.01
CA LYS A 78 4.39 -3.76 -1.71
C LYS A 78 5.46 -2.72 -1.35
N ALA A 79 6.57 -2.68 -2.10
CA ALA A 79 7.69 -1.81 -1.82
C ALA A 79 7.30 -0.32 -1.75
N PRO A 80 6.44 0.23 -2.63
CA PRO A 80 5.97 1.62 -2.51
C PRO A 80 5.26 1.89 -1.18
N PHE A 81 4.46 0.94 -0.70
CA PHE A 81 3.78 1.07 0.59
C PHE A 81 4.76 1.17 1.74
N TYR A 82 5.72 0.25 1.83
CA TYR A 82 6.74 0.27 2.88
C TYR A 82 7.62 1.52 2.81
N VAL A 83 7.96 1.96 1.58
CA VAL A 83 8.72 3.20 1.37
C VAL A 83 7.96 4.40 1.89
N ALA A 84 6.68 4.56 1.53
CA ALA A 84 5.86 5.65 2.02
C ALA A 84 5.72 5.62 3.55
N LYS A 85 5.40 4.46 4.15
CA LYS A 85 5.27 4.29 5.61
C LYS A 85 6.52 4.68 6.40
N CYS A 86 7.71 4.54 5.79
CA CYS A 86 8.99 4.87 6.42
C CYS A 86 9.46 6.32 6.14
N LEU A 87 9.18 6.83 4.93
CA LEU A 87 9.70 8.13 4.50
C LEU A 87 8.77 9.29 4.80
N PHE A 88 7.47 9.08 4.68
CA PHE A 88 6.50 10.16 4.77
C PHE A 88 6.14 10.49 6.21
N THR A 89 6.05 11.79 6.44
CA THR A 89 5.67 12.38 7.72
C THR A 89 4.51 13.33 7.48
N ASP A 90 4.45 14.38 8.29
CA ASP A 90 3.48 15.44 8.20
C ASP A 90 3.76 16.37 6.99
N GLN A 91 4.92 16.22 6.33
CA GLN A 91 5.35 17.01 5.17
C GLN A 91 5.29 16.26 3.83
N ILE A 92 4.31 15.37 3.64
CA ILE A 92 4.18 14.46 2.48
C ILE A 92 4.48 15.13 1.13
N VAL A 93 3.91 16.31 0.88
CA VAL A 93 4.12 17.09 -0.36
C VAL A 93 5.61 17.37 -0.62
N LYS A 94 6.36 17.78 0.40
CA LYS A 94 7.80 18.06 0.28
C LYS A 94 8.61 16.77 0.13
N GLU A 95 8.15 15.69 0.76
CA GLU A 95 8.84 14.40 0.73
C GLU A 95 8.64 13.69 -0.61
N ILE A 96 7.49 13.86 -1.25
CA ILE A 96 7.26 13.42 -2.64
C ILE A 96 8.30 14.05 -3.59
N GLU A 97 8.55 15.35 -3.45
CA GLU A 97 9.63 16.02 -4.19
C GLU A 97 11.00 15.45 -3.81
N ALA A 98 11.29 15.37 -2.51
CA ALA A 98 12.59 14.96 -2.00
C ALA A 98 12.98 13.54 -2.40
N TYR A 99 12.01 12.66 -2.65
CA TYR A 99 12.22 11.26 -3.02
C TYR A 99 11.67 10.91 -4.41
N ARG A 100 11.48 11.91 -5.29
CA ARG A 100 10.86 11.73 -6.62
C ARG A 100 11.50 10.61 -7.43
N ILE A 101 12.84 10.54 -7.46
CA ILE A 101 13.57 9.54 -8.25
C ILE A 101 13.22 8.12 -7.76
N LEU A 102 13.24 7.91 -6.45
CA LEU A 102 12.88 6.63 -5.85
C LEU A 102 11.43 6.25 -6.17
N LEU A 103 10.48 7.16 -5.91
CA LEU A 103 9.06 6.92 -6.09
C LEU A 103 8.71 6.63 -7.56
N TYR A 104 9.24 7.43 -8.48
CA TYR A 104 9.07 7.23 -9.91
C TYR A 104 9.62 5.87 -10.37
N GLN A 105 10.84 5.52 -9.97
CA GLN A 105 11.45 4.25 -10.39
C GLN A 105 10.72 3.02 -9.83
N LEU A 106 10.14 3.12 -8.64
CA LEU A 106 9.30 2.08 -8.06
C LEU A 106 7.98 1.92 -8.82
N CYS A 107 7.31 3.03 -9.13
CA CYS A 107 5.93 3.03 -9.59
C CYS A 107 5.75 3.03 -11.12
N LYS A 108 6.78 3.41 -11.89
CA LYS A 108 6.70 3.50 -13.35
C LYS A 108 6.21 2.19 -13.98
N ASN A 109 5.25 2.31 -14.91
CA ASN A 109 4.68 1.22 -15.70
C ASN A 109 4.10 0.04 -14.88
N ASN A 110 3.65 0.29 -13.64
CA ASN A 110 3.03 -0.74 -12.82
C ASN A 110 1.91 -0.16 -11.92
N MET A 111 0.67 -0.50 -12.26
CA MET A 111 -0.52 -0.02 -11.54
C MET A 111 -0.64 -0.56 -10.11
N ALA A 112 -0.22 -1.81 -9.87
CA ALA A 112 -0.30 -2.41 -8.53
C ALA A 112 0.61 -1.69 -7.53
N ARG A 113 1.81 -1.28 -7.97
CA ARG A 113 2.74 -0.46 -7.19
C ARG A 113 2.22 0.96 -6.94
N GLN A 114 1.64 1.57 -7.96
CA GLN A 114 1.01 2.89 -7.82
C GLN A 114 -0.14 2.84 -6.82
N ARG A 115 -1.02 1.83 -6.92
CA ARG A 115 -2.10 1.61 -5.96
C ARG A 115 -1.56 1.35 -4.55
N SER A 116 -0.50 0.55 -4.43
CA SER A 116 0.17 0.30 -3.14
C SER A 116 0.66 1.59 -2.49
N LEU A 117 1.17 2.56 -3.26
CA LEU A 117 1.54 3.88 -2.77
C LEU A 117 0.33 4.68 -2.26
N LEU A 118 -0.79 4.70 -3.00
CA LEU A 118 -2.00 5.42 -2.58
C LEU A 118 -2.57 4.85 -1.27
N ILE A 119 -2.63 3.53 -1.15
CA ILE A 119 -3.06 2.85 0.09
C ILE A 119 -2.16 3.22 1.27
N ALA A 120 -0.86 3.38 1.04
CA ALA A 120 0.06 3.77 2.10
C ALA A 120 -0.20 5.19 2.61
N ILE A 121 -0.53 6.12 1.71
CA ILE A 121 -0.91 7.48 2.07
C ILE A 121 -2.20 7.49 2.89
N GLU A 122 -3.23 6.74 2.47
CA GLU A 122 -4.46 6.56 3.26
C GLU A 122 -4.13 6.00 4.65
N MET A 123 -3.26 4.99 4.73
CA MET A 123 -2.86 4.37 6.00
C MET A 123 -2.12 5.34 6.93
N ILE A 124 -1.23 6.18 6.40
CA ILE A 124 -0.52 7.21 7.18
C ILE A 124 -1.50 8.21 7.79
N ILE A 125 -2.53 8.60 7.04
CA ILE A 125 -3.59 9.49 7.52
C ILE A 125 -4.43 8.76 8.58
N ASN A 126 -4.87 7.54 8.30
CA ASN A 126 -5.69 6.73 9.20
C ASN A 126 -5.04 6.49 10.58
N GLU A 127 -3.72 6.28 10.62
CA GLU A 127 -3.00 6.02 11.87
C GLU A 127 -2.65 7.28 12.68
N ASN A 128 -2.80 8.48 12.11
CA ASN A 128 -2.38 9.72 12.76
C ASN A 128 -3.50 10.76 12.79
N SER A 129 -4.14 10.89 13.96
CA SER A 129 -5.24 11.84 14.19
C SER A 129 -4.86 13.30 13.95
N GLU A 130 -3.61 13.71 14.26
CA GLU A 130 -3.15 15.09 14.00
C GLU A 130 -3.02 15.36 12.49
N LEU A 131 -2.61 14.35 11.72
CA LEU A 131 -2.59 14.43 10.26
C LEU A 131 -4.00 14.46 9.68
N GLN A 132 -4.96 13.72 10.24
CA GLN A 132 -6.36 13.76 9.79
C GLN A 132 -6.90 15.19 9.88
N ASP A 133 -6.84 15.79 11.06
CA ASP A 133 -7.35 17.15 11.29
C ASP A 133 -6.72 18.16 10.34
N ARG A 134 -5.41 18.06 10.12
CA ARG A 134 -4.71 19.00 9.25
C ARG A 134 -4.96 18.73 7.77
N LEU A 135 -4.91 17.49 7.31
CA LEU A 135 -4.93 17.17 5.88
C LEU A 135 -6.34 17.15 5.29
N LEU A 136 -7.32 16.65 6.04
CA LEU A 136 -8.71 16.57 5.60
C LEU A 136 -9.38 17.96 5.55
N ASN A 137 -9.05 18.85 6.51
CA ASN A 137 -9.68 20.18 6.58
C ASN A 137 -9.01 21.27 5.74
N THR A 138 -7.87 21.00 5.08
CA THR A 138 -7.09 22.04 4.36
C THR A 138 -6.96 21.82 2.85
N GLY A 139 -7.65 20.82 2.29
CA GLY A 139 -7.53 20.46 0.88
C GLY A 139 -6.15 19.88 0.52
N CYS A 140 -5.36 19.46 1.51
CA CYS A 140 -4.00 18.97 1.30
C CYS A 140 -3.99 17.63 0.54
N ILE A 141 -5.05 16.82 0.63
CA ILE A 141 -5.19 15.56 -0.13
C ILE A 141 -5.11 15.80 -1.63
N SER A 142 -5.93 16.72 -2.15
CA SER A 142 -5.90 17.09 -3.58
C SER A 142 -4.50 17.57 -4.00
N ARG A 143 -3.79 18.31 -3.14
CA ARG A 143 -2.42 18.74 -3.41
C ARG A 143 -1.43 17.57 -3.44
N ILE A 144 -1.52 16.63 -2.51
CA ILE A 144 -0.68 15.42 -2.49
C ILE A 144 -0.85 14.62 -3.79
N PHE A 145 -2.09 14.41 -4.22
CA PHE A 145 -2.38 13.65 -5.44
C PHE A 145 -1.94 14.38 -6.70
N TYR A 146 -2.15 15.70 -6.75
CA TYR A 146 -1.63 16.52 -7.83
C TYR A 146 -0.10 16.43 -7.94
N GLU A 147 0.65 16.46 -6.83
CA GLU A 147 2.12 16.30 -6.88
C GLU A 147 2.55 14.92 -7.39
N LEU A 148 1.84 13.85 -7.02
CA LEU A 148 2.11 12.51 -7.52
C LEU A 148 1.84 12.40 -9.03
N TYR A 149 0.75 13.00 -9.49
CA TYR A 149 0.38 13.06 -10.91
C TYR A 149 1.42 13.84 -11.72
N GLN A 150 1.73 15.08 -11.31
CA GLN A 150 2.66 15.97 -12.02
C GLN A 150 4.09 15.44 -12.13
N LYS A 151 4.45 14.45 -11.30
CA LYS A 151 5.77 13.81 -11.30
C LYS A 151 5.79 12.45 -12.00
N ASP A 152 4.70 12.09 -12.68
CA ASP A 152 4.51 10.80 -13.36
C ASP A 152 4.68 9.60 -12.42
N ILE A 153 4.38 9.78 -11.12
CA ILE A 153 4.51 8.71 -10.12
C ILE A 153 3.27 7.82 -10.15
N VAL A 154 2.08 8.42 -10.25
CA VAL A 154 0.78 7.74 -10.32
C VAL A 154 0.01 8.27 -11.52
N THR A 155 -0.54 7.36 -12.33
CA THR A 155 -1.31 7.72 -13.53
C THR A 155 -2.75 8.07 -13.18
N GLU A 156 -3.40 8.82 -14.08
CA GLU A 156 -4.83 9.12 -14.01
C GLU A 156 -5.69 7.86 -13.84
N GLU A 157 -5.47 6.84 -14.68
CA GLU A 157 -6.16 5.55 -14.60
C GLU A 157 -6.13 4.96 -13.17
N VAL A 158 -4.99 5.04 -12.49
CA VAL A 158 -4.87 4.51 -11.12
C VAL A 158 -5.56 5.41 -10.10
N PHE A 159 -5.58 6.72 -10.27
CA PHE A 159 -6.35 7.62 -9.41
C PHE A 159 -7.86 7.40 -9.54
N CYS A 160 -8.37 7.36 -10.77
CA CYS A 160 -9.79 7.13 -11.02
C CYS A 160 -10.20 5.75 -10.50
N HIS A 161 -9.44 4.70 -10.84
CA HIS A 161 -9.72 3.35 -10.35
C HIS A 161 -9.56 3.25 -8.82
N TRP A 162 -8.64 3.98 -8.20
CA TRP A 162 -8.57 4.02 -6.74
C TRP A 162 -9.83 4.66 -6.17
N HIS A 163 -10.30 5.80 -6.70
CA HIS A 163 -11.42 6.59 -6.20
C HIS A 163 -12.76 5.84 -6.24
N GLU A 164 -12.98 5.01 -7.26
CA GLU A 164 -14.20 4.20 -7.41
C GLU A 164 -14.30 3.01 -6.44
N GLN A 165 -13.18 2.60 -5.85
CA GLN A 165 -13.12 1.38 -5.04
C GLN A 165 -13.53 1.63 -3.60
N ASN A 166 -14.06 0.60 -2.94
CA ASN A 166 -14.34 0.66 -1.52
C ASN A 166 -13.05 0.75 -0.69
N ALA A 167 -13.18 1.16 0.56
CA ALA A 167 -12.10 1.12 1.53
C ALA A 167 -11.48 -0.29 1.60
N THR A 168 -10.14 -0.34 1.67
CA THR A 168 -9.47 -1.59 1.99
C THR A 168 -9.81 -1.96 3.44
N GLU A 169 -9.99 -3.24 3.75
CA GLU A 169 -10.33 -3.75 5.09
C GLU A 169 -9.39 -3.27 6.22
N VAL A 170 -8.18 -2.86 5.88
CA VAL A 170 -7.15 -2.38 6.80
C VAL A 170 -7.29 -0.90 7.17
N ILE A 171 -8.16 -0.15 6.50
CA ILE A 171 -8.37 1.30 6.73
C ILE A 171 -9.79 1.51 7.24
N ASN A 172 -9.95 2.43 8.20
CA ASN A 172 -11.27 2.81 8.69
C ASN A 172 -12.14 3.35 7.54
N GLU A 173 -13.34 2.79 7.37
CA GLU A 173 -14.24 3.13 6.25
C GLU A 173 -14.61 4.61 6.23
N THR A 174 -14.85 5.22 7.40
CA THR A 174 -15.15 6.65 7.51
C THR A 174 -13.98 7.50 7.01
N ILE A 175 -12.76 7.21 7.48
CA ILE A 175 -11.56 7.94 7.07
C ILE A 175 -11.29 7.77 5.57
N SER A 176 -11.44 6.56 5.04
CA SER A 176 -11.31 6.30 3.60
C SER A 176 -12.31 7.12 2.78
N THR A 177 -13.56 7.19 3.22
CA THR A 177 -14.60 8.00 2.58
C THR A 177 -14.24 9.48 2.59
N GLU A 178 -13.82 10.01 3.74
CA GLU A 178 -13.42 11.42 3.88
C GLU A 178 -12.22 11.78 2.99
N ILE A 179 -11.22 10.88 2.86
CA ILE A 179 -10.08 11.08 1.96
C ILE A 179 -10.55 11.16 0.50
N ARG A 180 -11.48 10.29 0.08
CA ARG A 180 -12.05 10.28 -1.28
C ARG A 180 -12.86 11.53 -1.58
N ASP A 181 -13.63 12.00 -0.60
CA ASP A 181 -14.37 13.26 -0.71
C ASP A 181 -13.41 14.44 -0.89
N CYS A 182 -12.32 14.48 -0.11
CA CYS A 182 -11.27 15.49 -0.25
C CYS A 182 -10.50 15.43 -1.59
N ALA A 183 -10.51 14.27 -2.25
CA ALA A 183 -9.88 14.06 -3.56
C ALA A 183 -10.82 14.36 -4.73
N LYS A 184 -12.13 14.55 -4.49
CA LYS A 184 -13.14 14.67 -5.56
C LYS A 184 -12.82 15.77 -6.57
N ASN A 185 -12.45 16.96 -6.10
CA ASN A 185 -12.08 18.08 -6.98
C ASN A 185 -10.88 17.73 -7.88
N PHE A 186 -9.91 16.97 -7.38
CA PHE A 186 -8.76 16.52 -8.16
C PHE A 186 -9.18 15.48 -9.21
N ILE A 187 -10.07 14.54 -8.86
CA ILE A 187 -10.60 13.55 -9.82
C ILE A 187 -11.42 14.23 -10.91
N GLU A 188 -12.28 15.20 -10.56
CA GLU A 188 -13.04 15.99 -11.53
C GLU A 188 -12.11 16.80 -12.46
N TRP A 189 -11.00 17.32 -11.92
CA TRP A 189 -9.98 18.02 -12.71
C TRP A 189 -9.27 17.09 -13.70
N LEU A 190 -8.93 15.85 -13.31
CA LEU A 190 -8.34 14.85 -14.21
C LEU A 190 -9.26 14.58 -15.41
N HIS A 191 -10.54 14.28 -15.15
CA HIS A 191 -11.52 14.04 -16.21
C HIS A 191 -11.70 15.24 -17.16
N SER A 192 -11.70 16.46 -16.63
CA SER A 192 -11.84 17.68 -17.44
C SER A 192 -10.60 17.94 -18.30
N ALA A 193 -9.42 17.47 -17.89
CA ALA A 193 -8.18 17.65 -18.63
C ALA A 193 -8.10 16.75 -19.88
N GLU A 194 -8.70 15.55 -19.84
CA GLU A 194 -8.82 14.68 -21.02
C GLU A 194 -9.80 15.28 -22.06
N GLU A 195 -10.98 15.74 -21.63
CA GLU A 195 -12.03 16.26 -22.54
C GLU A 195 -11.62 17.54 -23.29
N GLY A 196 -10.75 18.38 -22.72
CA GLY A 196 -10.27 19.62 -23.35
C GLY A 196 -9.20 19.44 -24.43
N SER A 197 -8.70 18.21 -24.62
CA SER A 197 -7.61 17.93 -25.58
C SER A 197 -8.08 17.52 -26.98
N ASP A 198 -9.39 17.22 -27.14
CA ASP A 198 -10.00 16.78 -28.41
C ASP A 198 -10.75 17.90 -29.18
N GLU A 199 -10.90 19.10 -28.61
CA GLU A 199 -11.69 20.19 -29.22
C GLU A 199 -10.88 21.23 -30.03
N ASP A 200 -9.55 21.08 -30.18
CA ASP A 200 -8.69 22.09 -30.84
C ASP A 200 -8.25 21.76 -32.29
N ASP A 201 -8.76 20.69 -32.91
CA ASP A 201 -8.38 20.30 -34.30
C ASP A 201 -9.49 20.52 -35.36
N ASN A 202 -10.33 21.55 -35.19
CA ASN A 202 -11.35 21.88 -36.20
C ASN A 202 -11.63 23.38 -36.38
N ARG A 203 -10.58 24.21 -36.35
CA ARG A 203 -10.67 25.63 -36.76
C ARG A 203 -9.49 26.06 -37.64
N SER A 204 -9.30 25.35 -38.75
CA SER A 204 -8.49 25.86 -39.87
C SER A 204 -8.89 25.16 -41.17
N LYS A 205 -9.98 25.62 -41.79
CA LYS A 205 -10.20 25.58 -43.24
C LYS A 205 -11.29 26.55 -43.65
#